data_AF-A0A9E4ZKS5-F1
#
_entry.id   AF-A0A9E4ZKS5-F1
#
_cell.length_a   1.000
_cell.length_b   1.000
_cell.length_c   1.000
_cell.angle_alpha   90.00
_cell.angle_beta   90.00
_cell.angle_gamma   90.00
#
_symmetry.space_group_name_H-M   'P 1'
#
loop_
_entity.id
_entity.type
_entity.pdbx_description
1 polymer ?
#
loop_
_entity_poly.entity_id
_entity_poly.type
_entity_poly.pdbx_seq_one_letter_code
_entity_poly.pdbx_strand_id
1 'polypeptide(L)'
;MKYLYEKDLRQMKYNILTSTRHDETVHAIAERLGMGEAKLRRTILRRFDMSLLENLESRWQMGQEHADNGDAVAEELGCELFTRFIPLLDTETMQTIYSETTAMTQEIPFEEAIARGRERIREAVLS
;
A
#
# COMPACT_ATOMS: atom_id res chain seq x y z
N MET A 1 9.14 -20.36 34.04
CA MET A 1 8.98 -18.95 33.63
C MET A 1 9.81 -18.72 32.38
N LYS A 2 9.18 -18.54 31.22
CA LYS A 2 9.88 -18.30 29.96
C LYS A 2 9.79 -16.80 29.67
N TYR A 3 10.71 -16.02 30.24
CA TYR A 3 10.90 -14.62 29.85
C TYR A 3 11.61 -14.61 28.49
N LEU A 4 10.86 -14.93 27.44
CA LEU A 4 11.29 -14.63 26.09
C LEU A 4 11.12 -13.12 25.96
N TYR A 5 12.23 -12.40 25.99
CA TYR A 5 12.30 -11.00 25.58
C TYR A 5 11.63 -10.94 24.19
N GLU A 6 10.37 -10.50 24.12
CA GLU A 6 9.83 -9.97 22.88
C GLU A 6 10.72 -8.79 22.56
N LYS A 7 11.72 -9.02 21.71
CA LYS A 7 12.61 -7.98 21.24
C LYS A 7 11.69 -6.97 20.56
N ASP A 8 11.56 -5.78 21.14
CA ASP A 8 10.74 -4.74 20.57
C ASP A 8 11.35 -4.37 19.20
N LEU A 9 10.80 -4.95 18.14
CA LEU A 9 11.31 -4.76 16.78
C LEU A 9 11.01 -3.36 16.26
N ARG A 10 10.23 -2.53 16.96
CA ARG A 10 9.83 -1.20 16.48
C ARG A 10 11.04 -0.34 16.11
N GLN A 11 12.10 -0.33 16.94
CA GLN A 11 13.31 0.42 16.63
C GLN A 11 14.05 -0.13 15.40
N MET A 12 14.11 -1.47 15.25
CA MET A 12 14.75 -2.09 14.08
C MET A 12 13.98 -1.77 12.79
N LYS A 13 12.65 -1.88 12.83
CA LYS A 13 11.76 -1.55 11.71
C LYS A 13 11.88 -0.07 11.32
N TYR A 14 11.97 0.81 12.31
CA TYR A 14 12.18 2.24 12.08
C TYR A 14 13.51 2.50 11.39
N ASN A 15 14.60 1.91 11.88
CA ASN A 15 15.93 2.08 11.29
C ASN A 15 15.99 1.62 9.83
N ILE A 16 15.30 0.53 9.47
CA ILE A 16 15.19 0.06 8.07
C ILE A 16 14.48 1.12 7.22
N LEU A 17 13.31 1.58 7.67
CA LEU A 17 12.51 2.55 6.92
C LEU A 17 13.16 3.92 6.76
N THR A 18 14.07 4.31 7.65
CA THR A 18 14.82 5.57 7.55
C THR A 18 16.12 5.44 6.76
N SER A 19 16.44 4.25 6.23
CA SER A 19 17.55 4.11 5.29
C SER A 19 17.16 4.71 3.94
N THR A 20 18.10 5.35 3.25
CA THR A 20 17.86 6.19 2.06
C THR A 20 16.93 5.55 1.02
N ARG A 21 17.18 4.29 0.63
CA ARG A 21 16.37 3.61 -0.40
C ARG A 21 14.95 3.27 0.06
N HIS A 22 14.79 2.89 1.32
CA HIS A 22 13.45 2.64 1.89
C HIS A 22 12.69 3.94 2.07
N ASP A 23 13.40 5.02 2.40
CA ASP A 23 12.88 6.37 2.52
C ASP A 23 12.27 6.83 1.18
N GLU A 24 13.04 6.71 0.10
CA GLU A 24 12.61 7.01 -1.28
C GLU A 24 11.43 6.13 -1.71
N THR A 25 11.44 4.84 -1.35
CA THR A 25 10.34 3.92 -1.66
C THR A 25 9.06 4.33 -0.92
N VAL A 26 9.16 4.70 0.36
CA VAL A 26 8.03 5.19 1.14
C VAL A 26 7.49 6.49 0.56
N HIS A 27 8.36 7.39 0.13
CA HIS A 27 7.97 8.62 -0.56
C HIS A 27 7.16 8.30 -1.82
N ALA A 28 7.66 7.42 -2.69
CA ALA A 28 6.96 7.03 -3.93
C ALA A 28 5.59 6.37 -3.66
N ILE A 29 5.49 5.50 -2.64
CA ILE A 29 4.22 4.88 -2.25
C ILE A 29 3.25 5.94 -1.72
N ALA A 30 3.74 6.89 -0.91
CA ALA A 30 2.94 7.96 -0.34
C ALA A 30 2.38 8.88 -1.44
N GLU A 31 3.20 9.24 -2.44
CA GLU A 31 2.76 9.98 -3.62
C GLU A 31 1.71 9.19 -4.42
N ARG A 32 1.94 7.88 -4.66
CA ARG A 32 0.99 7.02 -5.39
C ARG A 32 -0.39 6.96 -4.74
N LEU A 33 -0.44 6.98 -3.41
CA LEU A 33 -1.66 6.99 -2.59
C LEU A 33 -2.19 8.42 -2.33
N GLY A 34 -1.44 9.47 -2.68
CA GLY A 34 -1.76 10.86 -2.35
C GLY A 34 -1.86 11.09 -0.83
N MET A 35 -1.00 10.49 -0.02
CA MET A 35 -1.00 10.63 1.44
C MET A 35 0.33 11.13 2.00
N GLY A 36 0.31 11.60 3.26
CA GLY A 36 1.54 12.06 3.92
C GLY A 36 2.42 10.90 4.38
N GLU A 37 3.72 10.98 4.10
CA GLU A 37 4.72 9.94 4.44
C GLU A 37 4.69 9.52 5.92
N ALA A 38 4.56 10.47 6.84
CA ALA A 38 4.53 10.17 8.27
C ALA A 38 3.37 9.22 8.64
N LYS A 39 2.21 9.38 8.00
CA LYS A 39 1.06 8.47 8.19
C LYS A 39 1.36 7.10 7.60
N LEU A 40 1.89 7.05 6.38
CA LEU A 40 2.25 5.80 5.72
C LEU A 40 3.30 5.01 6.54
N ARG A 41 4.38 5.66 6.99
CA ARG A 41 5.41 5.03 7.84
C ARG A 41 4.81 4.43 9.09
N ARG A 42 3.89 5.13 9.75
CA ARG A 42 3.21 4.62 10.94
C ARG A 42 2.36 3.39 10.62
N THR A 43 1.70 3.36 9.46
CA THR A 43 0.94 2.19 9.01
C THR A 43 1.86 1.01 8.69
N ILE A 44 2.91 1.21 7.90
CA ILE A 44 3.90 0.18 7.57
C ILE A 44 4.56 -0.39 8.84
N LEU A 45 5.02 0.47 9.76
CA LEU A 45 5.62 0.04 11.03
C LEU A 45 4.69 -0.82 11.88
N ARG A 46 3.37 -0.61 11.80
CA ARG A 46 2.39 -1.42 12.53
C ARG A 46 2.08 -2.73 11.81
N ARG A 47 1.90 -2.70 10.49
CA ARG A 47 1.36 -3.82 9.72
C ARG A 47 2.41 -4.76 9.13
N PHE A 48 3.57 -4.26 8.71
CA PHE A 48 4.55 -5.06 7.97
C PHE A 48 5.49 -5.79 8.93
N ASP A 49 5.82 -7.05 8.68
CA ASP A 49 6.89 -7.73 9.42
C ASP A 49 8.29 -7.32 8.91
N MET A 50 9.33 -7.94 9.47
CA MET A 50 10.72 -7.67 9.05
C MET A 50 10.98 -8.07 7.59
N SER A 51 10.41 -9.19 7.12
CA SER A 51 10.64 -9.69 5.76
C SER A 51 10.02 -8.75 4.71
N LEU A 52 8.83 -8.22 4.99
CA LEU A 52 8.19 -7.22 4.14
C LEU A 52 9.00 -5.92 4.09
N LEU A 53 9.53 -5.48 5.23
CA LEU A 53 10.32 -4.26 5.32
C LEU A 53 11.65 -4.36 4.59
N GLU A 54 12.40 -5.44 4.82
CA GLU A 54 13.70 -5.67 4.18
C GLU A 54 13.62 -5.80 2.66
N ASN A 55 12.45 -6.19 2.14
CA ASN A 55 12.19 -6.34 0.72
C ASN A 55 11.26 -5.28 0.16
N LEU A 56 11.02 -4.17 0.87
CA LEU A 56 10.02 -3.18 0.49
C LEU A 56 10.27 -2.62 -0.92
N GLU A 57 11.53 -2.27 -1.20
CA GLU A 57 11.93 -1.69 -2.48
C GLU A 57 11.76 -2.68 -3.64
N SER A 58 12.27 -3.91 -3.50
CA SER A 58 12.17 -4.92 -4.56
C SER A 58 10.72 -5.29 -4.83
N ARG A 59 9.89 -5.37 -3.78
CA ARG A 59 8.44 -5.57 -3.90
C ARG A 59 7.76 -4.41 -4.63
N TRP A 60 8.15 -3.18 -4.34
CA TRP A 60 7.62 -2.00 -5.01
C TRP A 60 7.94 -2.04 -6.50
N GLN A 61 9.19 -2.29 -6.87
CA GLN A 61 9.63 -2.40 -8.26
C GLN A 61 8.89 -3.51 -9.01
N MET A 62 8.81 -4.71 -8.43
CA MET A 62 8.08 -5.83 -9.04
C MET A 62 6.58 -5.55 -9.16
N GLY A 63 5.99 -4.86 -8.19
CA GLY A 63 4.59 -4.45 -8.26
C GLY A 63 4.34 -3.48 -9.41
N GLN A 64 5.21 -2.50 -9.60
CA GLN A 64 5.10 -1.54 -10.70
C GLN A 64 5.21 -2.21 -12.09
N GLU A 65 5.96 -3.30 -12.20
CA GLU A 65 6.18 -4.02 -13.46
C GLU A 65 5.14 -5.12 -13.76
N HIS A 66 4.52 -5.69 -12.71
CA HIS A 66 3.76 -6.94 -12.84
C HIS A 66 2.37 -6.94 -12.19
N ALA A 67 1.98 -5.88 -11.48
CA ALA A 67 0.64 -5.80 -10.91
C ALA A 67 -0.41 -5.50 -11.99
N ASP A 68 -1.67 -5.86 -11.69
CA ASP A 68 -2.90 -5.38 -12.32
C ASP A 68 -3.13 -5.73 -13.81
N ASN A 69 -2.13 -6.34 -14.47
CA ASN A 69 -2.25 -7.13 -15.71
C ASN A 69 -3.10 -6.49 -16.84
N GLY A 70 -3.04 -5.18 -17.05
CA GLY A 70 -3.71 -4.51 -18.17
C GLY A 70 -5.17 -4.08 -17.91
N ASP A 71 -5.71 -4.29 -16.71
CA ASP A 71 -7.01 -3.73 -16.33
C ASP A 71 -6.83 -2.27 -15.91
N ALA A 72 -7.40 -1.33 -16.70
CA ALA A 72 -7.21 0.09 -16.48
C ALA A 72 -7.70 0.59 -15.11
N VAL A 73 -8.79 0.03 -14.57
CA VAL A 73 -9.28 0.43 -13.23
C VAL A 73 -8.35 -0.14 -12.16
N ALA A 74 -7.97 -1.42 -12.29
CA ALA A 74 -7.08 -2.07 -11.35
C ALA A 74 -5.71 -1.39 -11.32
N GLU A 75 -5.13 -1.03 -12.47
CA GLU A 75 -3.86 -0.30 -12.59
C GLU A 75 -3.93 1.07 -11.93
N GLU A 76 -5.02 1.81 -12.16
CA GLU A 76 -5.23 3.15 -11.60
C GLU A 76 -5.42 3.14 -10.08
N LEU A 77 -6.00 2.06 -9.55
CA LEU A 77 -6.19 1.83 -8.11
C LEU A 77 -4.98 1.15 -7.44
N GLY A 78 -4.18 0.38 -8.18
CA GLY A 78 -3.11 -0.46 -7.65
C GLY A 78 -3.64 -1.68 -6.90
N CYS A 79 -4.59 -2.42 -7.48
CA CYS A 79 -5.28 -3.52 -6.79
C CYS A 79 -4.33 -4.63 -6.33
N GLU A 80 -3.57 -5.25 -7.22
CA GLU A 80 -2.54 -6.23 -6.90
C GLU A 80 -1.34 -5.56 -6.21
N LEU A 81 -1.01 -4.33 -6.61
CA LEU A 81 0.10 -3.57 -6.03
C LEU A 81 -0.06 -3.44 -4.50
N PHE A 82 -1.24 -3.07 -4.03
CA PHE A 82 -1.50 -2.79 -2.61
C PHE A 82 -2.08 -3.96 -1.80
N THR A 83 -2.37 -5.09 -2.44
CA THR A 83 -2.82 -6.31 -1.74
C THR A 83 -1.77 -7.41 -1.71
N ARG A 84 -0.97 -7.54 -2.77
CA ARG A 84 -0.01 -8.64 -2.95
C ARG A 84 1.44 -8.20 -2.78
N PHE A 85 1.84 -7.13 -3.47
CA PHE A 85 3.24 -6.69 -3.48
C PHE A 85 3.58 -5.88 -2.23
N ILE A 86 2.76 -4.87 -1.96
CA ILE A 86 2.83 -3.95 -0.82
C ILE A 86 1.52 -4.09 -0.03
N PRO A 87 1.37 -5.10 0.86
CA PRO A 87 0.09 -5.50 1.44
C PRO A 87 -0.45 -4.49 2.47
N LEU A 88 -0.85 -3.32 1.99
CA LEU A 88 -1.43 -2.23 2.77
C LEU A 88 -2.94 -2.41 2.95
N LEU A 89 -3.60 -3.11 2.04
CA LEU A 89 -5.01 -3.50 2.14
C LEU A 89 -5.14 -5.01 2.04
N ASP A 90 -6.17 -5.56 2.66
CA ASP A 90 -6.61 -6.91 2.39
C ASP A 90 -7.36 -7.00 1.05
N THR A 91 -7.45 -8.20 0.50
CA THR A 91 -8.05 -8.46 -0.80
C THR A 91 -9.56 -8.22 -0.82
N GLU A 92 -10.27 -8.45 0.28
CA GLU A 92 -11.72 -8.25 0.33
C GLU A 92 -12.07 -6.77 0.24
N THR A 93 -11.43 -5.94 1.06
CA THR A 93 -11.58 -4.48 1.02
C THR A 93 -11.23 -3.94 -0.36
N MET A 94 -10.12 -4.39 -0.96
CA MET A 94 -9.72 -3.95 -2.30
C MET A 94 -10.75 -4.38 -3.36
N GLN A 95 -11.26 -5.61 -3.31
CA GLN A 95 -12.23 -6.11 -4.28
C GLN A 95 -13.54 -5.31 -4.21
N THR A 96 -13.98 -4.93 -3.02
CA THR A 96 -15.14 -4.05 -2.84
C THR A 96 -14.90 -2.69 -3.49
N ILE A 97 -13.76 -2.05 -3.20
CA ILE A 97 -13.43 -0.74 -3.79
C ILE A 97 -13.32 -0.83 -5.33
N TYR A 98 -12.67 -1.87 -5.86
CA TYR A 98 -12.56 -2.11 -7.30
C TYR A 98 -13.94 -2.27 -7.94
N SER A 99 -14.78 -3.17 -7.41
CA SER A 99 -16.10 -3.47 -7.97
C SER A 99 -16.99 -2.23 -8.02
N GLU A 100 -16.99 -1.45 -6.94
CA GLU A 100 -17.76 -0.21 -6.87
C GLU A 100 -17.19 0.88 -7.77
N THR A 101 -15.86 0.97 -7.91
CA THR A 101 -15.23 1.93 -8.83
C THR A 101 -15.55 1.60 -10.28
N THR A 102 -15.45 0.32 -10.67
CA THR A 102 -15.82 -0.17 -12.00
C THR A 102 -17.31 0.07 -12.30
N ALA A 103 -18.19 -0.04 -11.31
CA ALA A 103 -19.59 0.35 -11.48
C ALA A 103 -19.73 1.85 -11.73
N MET A 104 -19.03 2.70 -10.96
CA MET A 104 -19.04 4.16 -11.14
C MET A 104 -18.54 4.59 -12.53
N THR A 105 -17.58 3.89 -13.15
CA THR A 105 -17.11 4.26 -14.50
C THR A 105 -18.21 4.15 -15.58
N GLN A 106 -19.32 3.46 -15.30
CA GLN A 106 -20.48 3.39 -16.20
C GLN A 106 -21.43 4.59 -16.04
N GLU A 107 -21.32 5.32 -14.92
CA GLU A 107 -22.26 6.39 -14.55
C GLU A 107 -21.62 7.78 -14.64
N ILE A 108 -20.33 7.89 -14.33
CA ILE A 108 -19.57 9.14 -14.26
C ILE A 108 -18.26 9.03 -15.07
N PRO A 109 -17.60 10.16 -15.41
CA PRO A 109 -16.33 10.13 -16.12
C PRO A 109 -15.28 9.29 -15.39
N PHE A 110 -14.46 8.56 -16.16
CA PHE A 110 -13.46 7.63 -15.65
C PHE A 110 -12.55 8.27 -14.59
N GLU A 111 -12.00 9.46 -14.88
CA GLU A 111 -11.12 10.19 -13.94
C GLU A 111 -11.80 10.49 -12.61
N GLU A 112 -13.09 10.82 -12.62
CA GLU A 112 -13.86 11.10 -11.40
C GLU A 112 -14.11 9.82 -10.60
N ALA A 113 -14.46 8.71 -11.26
CA ALA A 113 -14.60 7.42 -10.62
C ALA A 113 -13.28 6.96 -9.97
N ILE A 114 -12.17 7.08 -10.68
CA ILE A 114 -10.83 6.75 -10.16
C ILE A 114 -10.45 7.64 -8.98
N ALA A 115 -10.72 8.95 -9.04
CA ALA A 115 -10.45 9.86 -7.92
C ALA A 115 -11.19 9.44 -6.65
N ARG A 116 -12.47 9.06 -6.77
CA ARG A 116 -13.27 8.55 -5.64
C ARG A 116 -12.75 7.20 -5.14
N GLY A 117 -12.39 6.28 -6.04
CA GLY A 117 -11.79 5.00 -5.67
C GLY A 117 -10.47 5.16 -4.90
N ARG A 118 -9.59 6.05 -5.38
CA ARG A 118 -8.31 6.37 -4.71
C ARG A 118 -8.50 6.98 -3.32
N GLU A 119 -9.52 7.82 -3.13
CA GLU A 119 -9.87 8.34 -1.79
C GLU A 119 -10.22 7.19 -0.84
N ARG A 120 -11.08 6.26 -1.28
CA ARG A 120 -11.48 5.11 -0.46
C ARG A 120 -10.31 4.19 -0.12
N ILE A 121 -9.38 3.99 -1.05
CA ILE A 121 -8.13 3.26 -0.77
C ILE A 121 -7.36 3.97 0.33
N ARG A 122 -7.19 5.29 0.23
CA ARG A 122 -6.47 6.07 1.26
C ARG A 122 -7.11 5.94 2.63
N GLU A 123 -8.43 6.03 2.71
CA GLU A 123 -9.19 5.84 3.95
C GLU A 123 -8.97 4.43 4.53
N ALA A 124 -9.04 3.39 3.70
CA ALA A 124 -8.83 2.00 4.10
C ALA A 124 -7.39 1.69 4.54
N VAL A 125 -6.38 2.36 3.98
CA VAL A 125 -4.98 2.24 4.45
C VAL A 125 -4.82 2.83 5.86
N LEU A 126 -5.63 3.82 6.23
CA LEU A 126 -5.50 4.55 7.49
C LEU A 126 -6.39 4.02 8.62
N SER A 127 -7.37 3.16 8.33
CA SER A 127 -8.25 2.52 9.32
C SER A 127 -7.52 1.58 10.28
#